data_AF-A0AA37WDE8-F1
#
_entry.id   AF-A0AA37WDE8-F1
#
_cell.length_a   1.000
_cell.length_b   1.000
_cell.length_c   1.000
_cell.angle_alpha   90.00
_cell.angle_beta   90.00
_cell.angle_gamma   90.00
#
_symmetry.space_group_name_H-M   'P 1'
#
loop_
_entity.id
_entity.type
_entity.pdbx_description
1 polymer ?
#
loop_
_entity_poly.entity_id
_entity_poly.type
_entity_poly.pdbx_seq_one_letter_code
_entity_poly.pdbx_strand_id
1 'polypeptide(L)'
;MKKITALLVLTVLIFLFVGLPDMMAQCPMCRMSAESNLEHGGTMGKGLNRGILYILSLPYLLVLSLGIIWYRNKKKTENEGFNEELN
;
A
#
# COMPACT_ATOMS: atom_id res chain seq x y z
N MET A 1 8.91 -15.18 -16.49
CA MET A 1 7.90 -14.22 -15.98
C MET A 1 7.75 -14.24 -14.46
N LYS A 2 7.53 -15.39 -13.80
CA LYS A 2 7.36 -15.46 -12.33
C LYS A 2 8.48 -14.78 -11.51
N LYS A 3 9.74 -14.90 -11.97
CA LYS A 3 10.91 -14.25 -11.35
C LYS A 3 10.90 -12.73 -11.48
N ILE A 4 10.40 -12.20 -12.60
CA ILE A 4 10.28 -10.75 -12.86
C ILE A 4 9.12 -10.18 -12.03
N THR A 5 7.99 -10.88 -11.96
CA THR A 5 6.87 -10.53 -11.09
C THR A 5 7.28 -10.54 -9.62
N ALA A 6 8.04 -11.56 -9.19
CA ALA A 6 8.56 -11.63 -7.82
C ALA A 6 9.56 -10.50 -7.52
N LEU A 7 10.43 -10.15 -8.47
CA LEU A 7 11.33 -9.01 -8.36
C LEU A 7 10.55 -7.70 -8.23
N LEU A 8 9.56 -7.44 -9.07
CA LEU A 8 8.74 -6.22 -8.99
C LEU A 8 7.99 -6.10 -7.65
N VAL A 9 7.41 -7.20 -7.16
CA VAL A 9 6.75 -7.23 -5.84
C VAL A 9 7.75 -6.95 -4.72
N LEU A 10 8.94 -7.55 -4.79
CA LEU A 10 10.00 -7.32 -3.80
C LEU A 10 10.47 -5.86 -3.81
N THR A 11 10.66 -5.25 -4.98
CA THR A 11 11.06 -3.85 -5.09
C THR A 11 10.02 -2.91 -4.50
N VAL A 12 8.72 -3.15 -4.77
CA VAL A 12 7.61 -2.38 -4.19
C VAL A 12 7.56 -2.53 -2.67
N LEU A 13 7.75 -3.75 -2.15
CA LEU A 13 7.83 -4.01 -0.71
C LEU A 13 9.01 -3.28 -0.07
N ILE A 14 10.20 -3.33 -0.67
CA ILE A 14 11.38 -2.61 -0.17
C ILE A 14 11.10 -1.10 -0.13
N PHE A 15 10.46 -0.54 -1.16
CA PHE A 15 10.11 0.88 -1.22
C PHE A 15 9.05 1.29 -0.17
N LEU A 16 8.20 0.36 0.27
CA LEU A 16 7.25 0.55 1.37
C LEU A 16 7.94 0.53 2.76
N PHE A 17 9.05 -0.20 2.91
CA PHE A 17 9.75 -0.39 4.18
C PHE A 17 10.95 0.55 4.37
N VAL A 18 11.60 1.01 3.30
CA VAL A 18 12.65 2.03 3.36
C VAL A 18 11.97 3.38 3.55
N GLY A 19 11.97 3.84 4.80
CA GLY A 19 11.19 4.98 5.29
C GLY A 19 11.20 6.18 4.35
N LEU A 20 9.99 6.66 4.05
CA LEU A 20 9.79 7.94 3.39
C LEU A 20 10.38 9.04 4.31
N PRO A 21 11.19 9.98 3.78
CA PRO A 21 11.57 11.18 4.56
C PRO A 21 10.31 11.89 5.01
N ASP A 22 10.38 12.68 6.10
CA ASP A 22 9.24 13.40 6.70
C ASP A 22 8.37 14.06 5.62
N MET A 23 7.34 13.32 5.18
CA MET A 23 6.44 13.74 4.13
C MET A 23 5.61 14.85 4.73
N MET A 24 5.97 16.08 4.35
CA MET A 24 5.29 17.32 4.72
C MET A 24 3.78 17.10 4.52
N ALA A 25 2.99 17.23 5.59
CA ALA A 25 1.57 16.89 5.56
C ALA A 25 0.86 17.56 4.37
N GLN A 26 0.20 16.76 3.54
CA GLN A 26 -0.45 17.21 2.29
C GLN A 26 -1.78 17.95 2.51
N CYS A 27 -2.24 18.06 3.76
CA CYS A 27 -3.41 18.86 4.13
C CYS A 27 -2.98 20.04 5.02
N PRO A 28 -2.91 21.27 4.49
CA PRO A 28 -2.42 22.43 5.23
C PRO A 28 -3.26 22.77 6.47
N MET A 29 -4.57 22.45 6.46
CA MET A 29 -5.45 22.66 7.61
C MET A 29 -5.16 21.69 8.77
N CYS A 30 -4.98 20.39 8.46
CA CYS A 30 -4.66 19.37 9.47
C CYS A 30 -3.26 19.61 10.07
N ARG A 31 -2.33 20.11 9.26
CA ARG A 31 -0.98 20.49 9.70
C ARG A 31 -1.01 21.65 10.69
N MET A 32 -1.70 22.73 10.36
CA MET A 32 -1.74 23.94 11.19
C MET A 32 -2.39 23.69 12.56
N SER A 33 -3.47 22.90 12.61
CA SER A 33 -4.12 22.51 13.87
C SER A 33 -3.19 21.63 14.74
N ALA A 34 -2.47 20.69 14.12
CA ALA A 34 -1.52 19.84 14.80
C ALA A 34 -0.28 20.60 15.32
N GLU A 35 0.29 21.50 14.50
CA GLU A 35 1.42 22.34 14.90
C GLU A 35 1.03 23.29 16.04
N SER A 36 -0.14 23.92 15.97
CA SER A 36 -0.67 24.78 17.04
C SER A 36 -0.89 24.01 18.35
N ASN A 37 -1.39 22.78 18.29
CA ASN A 37 -1.55 21.95 19.49
C ASN A 37 -0.20 21.58 20.13
N LEU A 38 0.80 21.24 19.31
CA LEU A 38 2.15 20.93 19.78
C LEU A 38 2.83 22.15 20.42
N GLU A 39 2.66 23.34 19.85
CA GLU A 39 3.23 24.60 20.35
C GLU A 39 2.68 24.99 21.73
N HIS A 40 1.41 24.68 22.00
CA HIS A 40 0.77 24.90 23.30
C HIS A 40 0.94 23.74 24.29
N GLY A 41 1.91 22.85 24.06
CA GLY A 41 2.26 21.74 24.96
C GLY A 41 1.37 20.49 24.82
N GLY A 42 0.49 20.45 23.83
CA GLY A 42 -0.33 19.29 23.51
C GLY A 42 0.44 18.22 22.72
N THR A 43 -0.18 17.06 22.54
CA THR A 43 0.41 15.91 21.82
C THR A 43 -0.31 15.58 20.52
N MET A 44 -1.41 16.28 20.22
CA MET A 44 -2.23 16.06 19.02
C MET A 44 -1.47 16.59 17.82
N GLY A 45 -0.71 15.73 17.17
CA GLY A 45 0.18 16.09 16.06
C GLY A 45 1.40 15.18 16.00
N LYS A 46 1.79 14.56 17.12
CA LYS A 46 2.79 13.50 17.14
C LYS A 46 2.28 12.31 16.32
N GLY A 47 2.92 12.03 15.20
CA GLY A 47 2.60 10.87 14.35
C GLY A 47 1.52 11.08 13.29
N LEU A 48 1.02 12.31 13.08
CA LEU A 48 0.00 12.59 12.05
C LEU A 48 0.45 12.15 10.65
N ASN A 49 1.70 12.39 10.29
CA ASN A 49 2.26 12.00 8.99
C ASN A 49 2.26 10.47 8.80
N ARG A 50 2.52 9.71 9.88
CA ARG A 50 2.44 8.24 9.85
C ARG A 50 1.01 7.77 9.63
N GLY A 51 0.03 8.43 10.27
CA GLY A 51 -1.40 8.15 10.07
C GLY A 51 -1.86 8.39 8.62
N ILE A 52 -1.45 9.52 8.02
CA ILE A 52 -1.77 9.84 6.62
C ILE A 52 -1.18 8.78 5.67
N LEU A 53 0.08 8.40 5.85
CA LEU A 53 0.72 7.36 5.04
C LEU A 53 0.02 6.00 5.20
N TYR A 54 -0.43 5.65 6.40
CA TYR A 54 -1.15 4.40 6.64
C TYR A 54 -2.48 4.36 5.86
N ILE A 55 -3.29 5.42 5.96
CA ILE A 55 -4.57 5.53 5.27
C ILE A 55 -4.38 5.60 3.75
N LEU A 56 -3.36 6.31 3.26
CA LEU A 56 -3.04 6.37 1.83
C LEU A 56 -2.54 5.03 1.29
N SER A 57 -1.77 4.25 2.06
CA SER A 57 -1.27 2.94 1.61
C SER A 57 -2.36 1.88 1.49
N LEU A 58 -3.39 1.96 2.34
CA LEU A 58 -4.47 0.98 2.46
C LEU A 58 -5.24 0.73 1.14
N PRO A 59 -5.73 1.74 0.39
CA PRO A 59 -6.43 1.50 -0.88
C PRO A 59 -5.54 0.83 -1.93
N TYR A 60 -4.25 1.15 -1.99
CA TYR A 60 -3.33 0.50 -2.95
C TYR A 60 -3.09 -0.97 -2.61
N LEU A 61 -2.91 -1.30 -1.32
CA LEU A 61 -2.75 -2.68 -0.87
C LEU A 61 -4.01 -3.52 -1.11
N LEU A 62 -5.20 -2.91 -0.90
CA LEU A 62 -6.48 -3.56 -1.21
C LEU A 62 -6.60 -3.87 -2.70
N VAL A 63 -6.34 -2.92 -3.59
CA VAL A 63 -6.40 -3.16 -5.04
C VAL A 63 -5.38 -4.20 -5.47
N LEU A 64 -4.15 -4.15 -4.96
CA LEU A 64 -3.10 -5.11 -5.28
C LEU A 64 -3.50 -6.55 -4.87
N SER A 65 -3.99 -6.71 -3.64
CA SER A 65 -4.41 -8.04 -3.12
C SER A 65 -5.56 -8.62 -3.91
N LEU A 66 -6.61 -7.84 -4.18
CA LEU A 66 -7.75 -8.26 -5.00
C LEU A 66 -7.33 -8.61 -6.43
N GLY A 67 -6.45 -7.80 -7.04
CA GLY A 67 -5.90 -8.06 -8.36
C GLY A 67 -5.11 -9.38 -8.43
N ILE A 68 -4.30 -9.67 -7.41
CA ILE A 68 -3.56 -10.95 -7.31
C ILE A 68 -4.51 -12.14 -7.17
N ILE A 69 -5.53 -12.04 -6.31
CA ILE A 69 -6.53 -13.10 -6.11
C ILE A 69 -7.27 -13.37 -7.43
N TRP A 70 -7.75 -12.31 -8.09
CA TRP A 70 -8.46 -12.43 -9.36
C TRP A 70 -7.60 -13.07 -10.46
N TYR A 71 -6.34 -12.62 -10.62
CA TYR A 71 -5.42 -13.18 -11.61
C TYR A 71 -5.13 -14.66 -11.36
N ARG A 72 -4.93 -15.06 -10.09
CA ARG A 72 -4.70 -16.47 -9.72
C ARG A 72 -5.93 -17.33 -9.99
N ASN A 73 -7.13 -16.82 -9.71
CA ASN A 73 -8.36 -17.56 -9.93
C ASN A 73 -8.61 -17.77 -11.44
N LYS A 74 -8.44 -16.71 -12.26
CA LYS A 74 -8.57 -16.82 -13.72
C LYS A 74 -7.63 -17.87 -14.30
N LYS A 75 -6.36 -17.85 -13.88
CA LYS A 75 -5.36 -18.82 -14.36
C LYS A 75 -5.64 -20.26 -13.90
N LYS A 76 -6.23 -20.43 -12.71
CA LYS A 76 -6.66 -21.75 -12.23
C LYS A 76 -7.78 -22.29 -13.12
N THR A 77 -8.80 -21.50 -13.41
CA THR A 77 -9.91 -21.88 -14.30
C THR A 77 -9.44 -22.19 -15.72
N GLU A 78 -8.51 -21.40 -16.27
CA GLU A 78 -7.91 -21.66 -17.59
C GLU A 78 -7.12 -22.98 -17.63
N ASN A 79 -6.32 -23.26 -16.60
CA ASN A 79 -5.60 -24.52 -16.48
C ASN A 79 -6.53 -25.74 -16.25
N GLU A 80 -7.64 -25.56 -15.53
CA GLU A 80 -8.64 -26.61 -15.31
C GLU A 80 -9.36 -26.96 -16.61
N GLY A 81 -9.81 -25.96 -17.39
CA GLY A 81 -10.42 -26.19 -18.70
C GLY A 81 -9.45 -26.84 -19.70
N PHE A 82 -8.18 -26.43 -19.71
CA PHE A 82 -7.16 -27.07 -20.54
C PHE A 82 -6.88 -28.53 -20.16
N ASN A 83 -6.89 -28.87 -18.85
CA ASN A 83 -6.71 -30.25 -18.41
C ASN A 83 -7.93 -31.15 -18.70
N GLU A 84 -9.14 -30.58 -18.76
CA GLU A 84 -10.35 -31.30 -19.15
C GLU A 84 -10.39 -31.58 -20.67
N GLU A 85 -9.88 -30.68 -21.51
CA GLU A 85 -9.70 -30.95 -22.96
C GLU A 85 -8.59 -31.99 -23.26
N LEU A 86 -7.68 -32.24 -22.32
CA LEU A 86 -6.55 -33.15 -22.51
C LEU A 86 -6.78 -34.59 -22.01
N ASN A 87 -7.96 -34.88 -21.44
CA ASN A 87 -8.35 -36.18 -20.86
C ASN A 87 -9.53 -36.77 -21.63
#